data_AF-A0A0K0FFY8-F1
#
_entry.id   AF-A0A0K0FFY8-F1
#
_cell.length_a   1.000
_cell.length_b   1.000
_cell.length_c   1.000
_cell.angle_alpha   90.00
_cell.angle_beta   90.00
_cell.angle_gamma   90.00
#
_symmetry.space_group_name_H-M   'P 1'
#
loop_
_entity.id
_entity.type
_entity.pdbx_description
1 polymer ?
#
loop_
_entity_poly.entity_id
_entity_poly.type
_entity_poly.pdbx_seq_one_letter_code
_entity_poly.pdbx_strand_id
1 'polypeptide(L)'
;MVCILLKLLIFGVNLLPTFNFASTISLKDNEQSLDLQMVSKLLNETIDESIDPCQDFYQFACGTWLERNYEESKSSDLRMIHQPIKLIRQTFFDQFITGKKVLKSNILRQMKYFHRLCVTKYTQEYSYKFAIGHCERKFPTIFDEALYYIMFHQTFNDKKLRNIKLKVTNMIDNIKYSFKKLINEKEWIDKKTKHYAFKKLNSMRSLFYDMKNYTLKEMETLYEHLKFTNENTFEEAKKSLKTFDILLTKKKKLLNKLSLISLFQPNAVYKLTENKISYNLGIFMKPYFDEKLPMSFNYGGLGYIIGHEITHGFDDDGSQYNENGKKFNWWSDEEKKIFQEKSNLFIEQYNKNVEKVSGYNVNGTLTLSENIADNGGINAAFNGYKKYLNELGRDEQKIPGYEKYSNEQLFFIAYSQLYCSSFTFVSTHYLMMNDPHSPDRFRVLTTLGNQKSFSDAFQCKVGSKMNPKYKVVIWKTGK
;
A
#
# COMPACT_ATOMS: atom_id res chain seq x y z
N MET A 1 -45.39 -22.88 67.30
CA MET A 1 -44.30 -23.04 66.31
C MET A 1 -44.10 -21.68 65.64
N VAL A 2 -43.43 -20.72 66.30
CA VAL A 2 -42.00 -20.34 66.09
C VAL A 2 -41.72 -19.99 64.62
N CYS A 3 -41.15 -18.87 64.16
CA CYS A 3 -40.82 -17.51 64.61
C CYS A 3 -39.82 -16.95 63.55
N ILE A 4 -39.88 -15.64 63.21
CA ILE A 4 -38.72 -14.74 62.90
C ILE A 4 -38.02 -14.97 61.53
N LEU A 5 -38.17 -14.08 60.52
CA LEU A 5 -37.58 -12.74 60.27
C LEU A 5 -36.16 -12.70 59.64
N LEU A 6 -36.08 -11.94 58.54
CA LEU A 6 -35.01 -11.02 58.07
C LEU A 6 -33.79 -11.51 57.25
N LYS A 7 -33.71 -10.88 56.05
CA LYS A 7 -32.57 -10.19 55.39
C LYS A 7 -31.69 -10.92 54.35
N LEU A 8 -31.79 -10.34 53.14
CA LEU A 8 -30.75 -10.00 52.14
C LEU A 8 -29.96 -11.14 51.47
N LEU A 9 -29.95 -11.15 50.12
CA LEU A 9 -28.74 -11.06 49.29
C LEU A 9 -29.08 -11.10 47.77
N ILE A 10 -28.86 -9.95 47.13
CA ILE A 10 -28.14 -9.73 45.85
C ILE A 10 -28.69 -10.31 44.53
N PHE A 11 -28.86 -9.36 43.61
CA PHE A 11 -29.11 -9.43 42.17
C PHE A 11 -28.21 -10.43 41.41
N GLY A 12 -28.82 -11.25 40.55
CA GLY A 12 -28.14 -11.97 39.47
C GLY A 12 -28.60 -11.44 38.10
N VAL A 13 -27.96 -10.37 37.62
CA VAL A 13 -28.00 -9.98 36.21
C VAL A 13 -27.01 -10.88 35.49
N ASN A 14 -27.48 -11.60 34.46
CA ASN A 14 -26.66 -12.41 33.57
C ASN A 14 -25.59 -11.54 32.88
N LEU A 15 -24.37 -11.58 33.40
CA LEU A 15 -23.17 -11.09 32.74
C LEU A 15 -22.81 -12.07 31.61
N LEU A 16 -23.02 -11.62 30.36
CA LEU A 16 -22.34 -12.18 29.20
C LEU A 16 -20.82 -12.13 29.45
N PRO A 17 -20.06 -13.19 29.15
CA PRO A 17 -18.62 -13.14 29.31
C PRO A 17 -18.06 -12.14 28.29
N THR A 18 -17.54 -11.03 28.80
CA THR A 18 -16.66 -10.15 28.05
C THR A 18 -15.36 -10.91 27.81
N PHE A 19 -15.15 -11.37 26.57
CA PHE A 19 -13.87 -11.88 26.13
C PHE A 19 -12.87 -10.72 26.07
N ASN A 20 -12.22 -10.44 27.20
CA ASN A 20 -10.98 -9.67 27.23
C ASN A 20 -9.85 -10.53 26.63
N PHE A 21 -9.68 -10.45 25.31
CA PHE A 21 -8.41 -10.84 24.69
C PHE A 21 -7.39 -9.72 24.92
N ALA A 22 -6.86 -9.64 26.13
CA ALA A 22 -5.55 -9.02 26.37
C ALA A 22 -4.52 -10.15 26.40
N SER A 23 -4.29 -10.78 25.25
CA SER A 23 -3.12 -11.65 25.10
C SER A 23 -1.91 -10.75 24.84
N THR A 24 -1.09 -10.54 25.86
CA THR A 24 0.30 -10.09 25.72
C THR A 24 1.08 -11.15 24.95
N ILE A 25 1.00 -11.11 23.61
CA ILE A 25 1.88 -11.88 22.75
C ILE A 25 3.27 -11.28 22.94
N SER A 26 4.16 -12.02 23.62
CA SER A 26 5.59 -11.74 23.66
C SER A 26 6.12 -11.62 22.23
N LEU A 27 6.57 -10.43 21.84
CA LEU A 27 7.22 -10.17 20.55
C LEU A 27 8.55 -10.94 20.37
N LYS A 28 9.00 -11.69 21.39
CA LYS A 28 10.30 -12.38 21.39
C LYS A 28 10.34 -13.68 20.56
N ASP A 29 9.20 -14.33 20.29
CA ASP A 29 9.21 -15.72 19.81
C ASP A 29 8.86 -15.92 18.31
N ASN A 30 9.01 -14.88 17.48
CA ASN A 30 8.70 -15.00 16.04
C ASN A 30 9.68 -14.25 15.12
N GLU A 31 10.97 -14.27 15.44
CA GLU A 31 12.03 -13.82 14.52
C GLU A 31 12.16 -14.79 13.33
N GLN A 32 11.25 -14.65 12.37
CA GLN A 32 11.48 -15.16 11.03
C GLN A 32 12.74 -14.47 10.47
N SER A 33 13.66 -15.25 9.90
CA SER A 33 14.91 -14.71 9.37
C SER A 33 14.65 -13.64 8.32
N LEU A 34 15.17 -12.43 8.59
CA LEU A 34 15.12 -11.31 7.66
C LEU A 34 15.97 -11.61 6.43
N ASP A 35 15.57 -11.10 5.28
CA ASP A 35 16.33 -11.18 4.03
C ASP A 35 17.10 -9.87 3.81
N LEU A 36 18.15 -9.67 4.59
CA LEU A 36 18.94 -8.43 4.59
C LEU A 36 19.72 -8.24 3.29
N GLN A 37 20.10 -9.33 2.61
CA GLN A 37 20.78 -9.28 1.32
C GLN A 37 19.86 -8.71 0.24
N MET A 38 18.59 -9.07 0.25
CA MET A 38 17.61 -8.47 -0.64
C MET A 38 17.44 -6.97 -0.39
N VAL A 39 17.43 -6.53 0.88
CA VAL A 39 17.36 -5.08 1.20
C VAL A 39 18.60 -4.36 0.68
N SER A 40 19.77 -4.96 0.84
CA SER A 40 21.04 -4.43 0.33
C SER A 40 20.99 -4.26 -1.20
N LYS A 41 20.44 -5.26 -1.89
CA LYS A 41 20.20 -5.20 -3.34
C LYS A 41 19.24 -4.06 -3.71
N LEU A 42 18.10 -3.93 -3.02
CA LEU A 42 17.13 -2.87 -3.28
C LEU A 42 17.77 -1.48 -3.13
N LEU A 43 18.53 -1.25 -2.05
CA LEU A 43 19.24 0.00 -1.82
C LEU A 43 20.25 0.27 -2.95
N ASN A 44 21.05 -0.72 -3.34
CA ASN A 44 22.02 -0.60 -4.43
C ASN A 44 21.40 -0.30 -5.80
N GLU A 45 20.14 -0.68 -6.01
CA GLU A 45 19.41 -0.42 -7.24
C GLU A 45 18.72 0.94 -7.27
N THR A 46 18.72 1.69 -6.15
CA THR A 46 17.88 2.89 -5.99
C THR A 46 18.62 4.12 -5.49
N ILE A 47 19.41 4.00 -4.41
CA ILE A 47 19.98 5.16 -3.75
C ILE A 47 21.20 5.70 -4.49
N ASP A 48 21.37 7.02 -4.49
CA ASP A 48 22.51 7.75 -5.02
C ASP A 48 23.17 8.52 -3.88
N GLU A 49 24.23 7.92 -3.32
CA GLU A 49 24.94 8.47 -2.15
C GLU A 49 25.83 9.66 -2.47
N SER A 50 25.94 10.06 -3.75
CA SER A 50 26.65 11.28 -4.14
C SER A 50 25.85 12.55 -3.83
N ILE A 51 24.55 12.39 -3.57
CA ILE A 51 23.62 13.48 -3.33
C ILE A 51 23.47 13.73 -1.84
N ASP A 52 23.62 14.99 -1.43
CA ASP A 52 23.32 15.38 -0.05
C ASP A 52 21.80 15.21 0.22
N PRO A 53 21.40 14.31 1.15
CA PRO A 53 19.99 14.07 1.48
C PRO A 53 19.29 15.32 2.00
N CYS A 54 20.02 16.32 2.49
CA CYS A 54 19.47 17.59 2.97
C CYS A 54 19.21 18.62 1.84
N GLN A 55 19.67 18.35 0.61
CA GLN A 55 19.42 19.16 -0.57
C GLN A 55 18.33 18.60 -1.48
N ASP A 56 18.35 17.29 -1.74
CA ASP A 56 17.41 16.64 -2.64
C ASP A 56 17.22 15.17 -2.25
N PHE A 57 16.35 14.94 -1.26
CA PHE A 57 16.16 13.58 -0.74
C PHE A 57 15.54 12.62 -1.77
N TYR A 58 14.75 13.14 -2.71
CA TYR A 58 14.20 12.32 -3.79
C TYR A 58 15.32 11.81 -4.70
N GLN A 59 16.23 12.68 -5.13
CA GLN A 59 17.38 12.26 -5.92
C GLN A 59 18.32 11.34 -5.13
N PHE A 60 18.54 11.60 -3.83
CA PHE A 60 19.30 10.68 -2.97
C PHE A 60 18.66 9.28 -2.89
N ALA A 61 17.34 9.18 -2.72
CA ALA A 61 16.67 7.89 -2.54
C ALA A 61 16.39 7.14 -3.86
N CYS A 62 16.28 7.86 -4.99
CA CYS A 62 15.85 7.33 -6.28
C CYS A 62 16.86 7.52 -7.43
N GLY A 63 17.97 8.22 -7.22
CA GLY A 63 18.85 8.68 -8.29
C GLY A 63 19.40 7.56 -9.16
N THR A 64 19.91 6.50 -8.55
CA THR A 64 20.39 5.30 -9.25
C THR A 64 19.25 4.59 -9.99
N TRP A 65 18.04 4.57 -9.42
CA TRP A 65 16.88 4.01 -10.10
C TRP A 65 16.51 4.82 -11.34
N LEU A 66 16.50 6.16 -11.23
CA LEU A 66 16.20 7.06 -12.35
C LEU A 66 17.21 6.92 -13.48
N GLU A 67 18.50 6.84 -13.16
CA GLU A 67 19.57 6.66 -14.15
C GLU A 67 19.39 5.34 -14.92
N ARG A 68 19.20 4.23 -14.19
CA ARG A 68 19.03 2.89 -14.79
C ARG A 68 17.82 2.78 -15.70
N ASN A 69 16.77 3.57 -15.44
CA ASN A 69 15.51 3.51 -16.18
C ASN A 69 15.35 4.66 -17.18
N TYR A 70 16.39 5.50 -17.35
CA TYR A 70 16.32 6.72 -18.17
C TYR A 70 15.96 6.46 -19.63
N GLU A 71 16.53 5.44 -20.27
CA GLU A 71 16.22 5.14 -21.67
C GLU A 71 14.79 4.61 -21.86
N GLU A 72 14.31 3.76 -20.95
CA GLU A 72 12.93 3.24 -21.02
C GLU A 72 11.91 4.36 -20.75
N SER A 73 12.23 5.28 -19.82
CA SER A 73 11.31 6.35 -19.42
C SER A 73 11.05 7.40 -20.50
N LYS A 74 11.92 7.52 -21.51
CA LYS A 74 11.67 8.38 -22.69
C LYS A 74 10.42 7.98 -23.47
N SER A 75 10.01 6.71 -23.37
CA SER A 75 8.93 6.14 -24.18
C SER A 75 7.81 5.50 -23.36
N SER A 76 7.94 5.43 -22.04
CA SER A 76 7.01 4.72 -21.17
C SER A 76 6.98 5.30 -19.77
N ASP A 77 5.82 5.25 -19.13
CA ASP A 77 5.66 5.62 -17.73
C ASP A 77 6.16 4.50 -16.82
N LEU A 78 7.03 4.84 -15.89
CA LEU A 78 7.68 3.91 -14.98
C LEU A 78 7.43 4.33 -13.54
N ARG A 79 7.04 3.37 -12.71
CA ARG A 79 7.04 3.49 -11.25
C ARG A 79 7.69 2.26 -10.65
N MET A 80 8.56 2.44 -9.67
CA MET A 80 9.19 1.32 -8.95
C MET A 80 8.15 0.40 -8.29
N ILE A 81 6.99 0.95 -7.92
CA ILE A 81 5.95 0.22 -7.18
C ILE A 81 4.94 -0.56 -8.02
N HIS A 82 4.90 -0.42 -9.35
CA HIS A 82 3.99 -1.20 -10.21
C HIS A 82 4.46 -2.67 -10.42
N GLN A 83 5.51 -3.08 -9.73
CA GLN A 83 6.14 -4.39 -9.88
C GLN A 83 5.33 -5.59 -9.36
N PRO A 84 4.46 -5.53 -8.32
CA PRO A 84 3.83 -6.74 -7.78
C PRO A 84 3.05 -7.55 -8.83
N ILE A 85 2.19 -6.91 -9.62
CA ILE A 85 1.42 -7.62 -10.66
C ILE A 85 2.33 -8.14 -11.78
N LYS A 86 3.37 -7.39 -12.16
CA LYS A 86 4.37 -7.80 -13.15
C LYS A 86 5.14 -9.03 -12.66
N LEU A 87 5.61 -9.00 -11.41
CA LEU A 87 6.30 -10.11 -10.74
C LEU A 87 5.40 -11.33 -10.63
N ILE A 88 4.13 -11.16 -10.28
CA ILE A 88 3.14 -12.25 -10.21
C ILE A 88 2.96 -12.91 -11.58
N ARG A 89 2.79 -12.11 -12.64
CA ARG A 89 2.68 -12.65 -14.01
C ARG A 89 3.96 -13.34 -14.44
N GLN A 90 5.12 -12.73 -14.26
CA GLN A 90 6.42 -13.32 -14.59
C GLN A 90 6.64 -14.66 -13.86
N THR A 91 6.43 -14.67 -12.54
CA THR A 91 6.52 -15.88 -11.72
C THR A 91 5.56 -16.96 -12.19
N PHE A 92 4.34 -16.58 -12.60
CA PHE A 92 3.36 -17.52 -13.15
C PHE A 92 3.89 -18.21 -14.41
N PHE A 93 4.37 -17.45 -15.39
CA PHE A 93 4.90 -18.01 -16.62
C PHE A 93 6.15 -18.86 -16.35
N ASP A 94 7.10 -18.31 -15.60
CA ASP A 94 8.38 -18.94 -15.29
C ASP A 94 8.27 -20.23 -14.50
N GLN A 95 7.27 -20.37 -13.62
CA GLN A 95 7.11 -21.54 -12.77
C GLN A 95 6.05 -22.50 -13.29
N PHE A 96 4.88 -21.99 -13.68
CA PHE A 96 3.74 -22.85 -14.00
C PHE A 96 3.66 -23.14 -15.49
N ILE A 97 3.80 -22.15 -16.37
CA ILE A 97 3.69 -22.38 -17.83
C ILE A 97 4.89 -23.19 -18.34
N THR A 98 6.11 -22.89 -17.90
CA THR A 98 7.32 -23.70 -18.22
C THR A 98 7.27 -25.11 -17.63
N GLY A 99 6.47 -25.35 -16.59
CA GLY A 99 6.33 -26.64 -15.93
C GLY A 99 7.31 -26.93 -14.79
N LYS A 100 8.10 -25.94 -14.33
CA LYS A 100 8.95 -26.09 -13.12
C LYS A 100 8.15 -26.44 -11.87
N LYS A 101 6.90 -25.95 -11.80
CA LYS A 101 5.91 -26.35 -10.80
C LYS A 101 4.75 -27.09 -11.46
N VAL A 102 4.38 -28.20 -10.85
CA VAL A 102 3.29 -29.06 -11.30
C VAL A 102 2.07 -28.84 -10.40
N LEU A 103 0.96 -28.44 -11.02
CA LEU A 103 -0.34 -28.37 -10.37
C LEU A 103 -1.33 -29.18 -11.21
N LYS A 104 -2.02 -30.14 -10.58
CA LYS A 104 -3.06 -30.93 -11.24
C LYS A 104 -4.30 -30.08 -11.45
N SER A 105 -4.33 -29.39 -12.58
CA SER A 105 -5.41 -28.49 -13.00
C SER A 105 -5.70 -28.69 -14.48
N ASN A 106 -6.98 -28.79 -14.87
CA ASN A 106 -7.33 -28.94 -16.29
C ASN A 106 -7.11 -27.62 -17.01
N ILE A 107 -7.57 -26.50 -16.43
CA ILE A 107 -7.34 -25.19 -17.03
C ILE A 107 -5.86 -24.86 -17.17
N LEU A 108 -5.00 -25.21 -16.21
CA LEU A 108 -3.57 -24.94 -16.36
C LEU A 108 -2.98 -25.72 -17.55
N ARG A 109 -3.47 -26.94 -17.82
CA ARG A 109 -3.07 -27.67 -19.04
C ARG A 109 -3.56 -26.98 -20.30
N GLN A 110 -4.80 -26.48 -20.32
CA GLN A 110 -5.35 -25.70 -21.44
C GLN A 110 -4.56 -24.41 -21.68
N MET A 111 -4.17 -23.71 -20.61
CA MET A 111 -3.33 -22.51 -20.66
C MET A 111 -1.94 -22.81 -21.25
N LYS A 112 -1.28 -23.88 -20.79
CA LYS A 112 0.00 -24.34 -21.34
C LYS A 112 -0.11 -24.69 -22.82
N TYR A 113 -1.19 -25.39 -23.19
CA TYR A 113 -1.45 -25.78 -24.56
C TYR A 113 -1.62 -24.55 -25.46
N PHE A 114 -2.47 -23.60 -25.06
CA PHE A 114 -2.66 -22.36 -25.80
C PHE A 114 -1.37 -21.54 -25.91
N HIS A 115 -0.61 -21.42 -24.82
CA HIS A 115 0.69 -20.75 -24.82
C HIS A 115 1.65 -21.39 -25.83
N ARG A 116 1.73 -22.73 -25.84
CA ARG A 116 2.55 -23.48 -26.80
C ARG A 116 2.10 -23.20 -28.23
N LEU A 117 0.81 -23.27 -28.54
CA LEU A 117 0.30 -22.95 -29.89
C LEU A 117 0.67 -21.54 -30.33
N CYS A 118 0.54 -20.56 -29.43
CA CYS A 118 0.93 -19.18 -29.70
C CYS A 118 2.43 -19.08 -30.02
N VAL A 119 3.30 -19.60 -29.14
CA VAL A 119 4.75 -19.53 -29.33
C VAL A 119 5.16 -20.26 -30.62
N THR A 120 4.61 -21.45 -30.89
CA THR A 120 4.85 -22.17 -32.15
C THR A 120 4.43 -21.36 -33.37
N LYS A 121 3.30 -20.64 -33.31
CA LYS A 121 2.85 -19.80 -34.43
C LYS A 121 3.81 -18.65 -34.70
N TYR A 122 4.22 -17.90 -33.68
CA TYR A 122 5.06 -16.71 -33.86
C TYR A 122 6.55 -17.04 -34.09
N THR A 123 7.02 -18.21 -33.66
CA THR A 123 8.39 -18.68 -33.98
C THR A 123 8.60 -19.00 -35.46
N GLN A 124 7.54 -19.07 -36.26
CA GLN A 124 7.64 -19.20 -37.72
C GLN A 124 8.19 -17.94 -38.38
N GLU A 125 7.97 -16.77 -37.77
CA GLU A 125 8.30 -15.46 -38.36
C GLU A 125 9.28 -14.64 -37.50
N TYR A 126 9.41 -14.97 -36.22
CA TYR A 126 10.18 -14.19 -35.25
C TYR A 126 11.06 -15.07 -34.39
N SER A 127 12.04 -14.46 -33.72
CA SER A 127 12.89 -15.16 -32.75
C SER A 127 12.05 -15.76 -31.60
N TYR A 128 12.52 -16.87 -31.03
CA TYR A 128 11.88 -17.52 -29.89
C TYR A 128 11.64 -16.56 -28.70
N LYS A 129 12.63 -15.71 -28.42
CA LYS A 129 12.53 -14.68 -27.37
C LYS A 129 11.40 -13.70 -27.63
N PHE A 130 11.24 -13.25 -28.88
CA PHE A 130 10.13 -12.37 -29.26
C PHE A 130 8.79 -13.10 -29.15
N ALA A 131 8.69 -14.31 -29.67
CA ALA A 131 7.45 -15.09 -29.67
C ALA A 131 6.92 -15.33 -28.25
N ILE A 132 7.78 -15.74 -27.31
CA ILE A 132 7.41 -15.85 -25.89
C ILE A 132 6.92 -14.51 -25.36
N GLY A 133 7.73 -13.46 -25.46
CA GLY A 133 7.39 -12.16 -24.90
C GLY A 133 6.09 -11.58 -25.47
N HIS A 134 5.80 -11.83 -26.75
CA HIS A 134 4.55 -11.45 -27.41
C HIS A 134 3.37 -12.27 -26.88
N CYS A 135 3.50 -13.59 -26.81
CA CYS A 135 2.44 -14.49 -26.36
C CYS A 135 2.08 -14.32 -24.87
N GLU A 136 3.06 -14.04 -24.00
CA GLU A 136 2.85 -13.77 -22.59
C GLU A 136 2.21 -12.38 -22.35
N ARG A 137 2.62 -11.37 -23.14
CA ARG A 137 2.05 -10.02 -23.07
C ARG A 137 0.61 -9.98 -23.59
N LYS A 138 0.32 -10.74 -24.64
CA LYS A 138 -1.01 -10.90 -25.21
C LYS A 138 -1.76 -12.09 -24.61
N PHE A 139 -1.28 -12.62 -23.47
CA PHE A 139 -1.91 -13.76 -22.85
C PHE A 139 -3.35 -13.42 -22.45
N PRO A 140 -4.35 -14.23 -22.85
CA PRO A 140 -5.75 -13.87 -22.75
C PRO A 140 -6.18 -13.51 -21.32
N THR A 141 -6.78 -12.33 -21.15
CA THR A 141 -7.34 -11.84 -19.87
C THR A 141 -8.44 -12.75 -19.32
N ILE A 142 -9.07 -13.54 -20.18
CA ILE A 142 -10.01 -14.58 -19.78
C ILE A 142 -9.41 -15.57 -18.76
N PHE A 143 -8.09 -15.78 -18.77
CA PHE A 143 -7.38 -16.64 -17.82
C PHE A 143 -7.05 -15.96 -16.48
N ASP A 144 -7.39 -14.68 -16.30
CA ASP A 144 -6.98 -13.90 -15.13
C ASP A 144 -7.49 -14.49 -13.80
N GLU A 145 -8.63 -15.19 -13.76
CA GLU A 145 -9.10 -15.86 -12.54
C GLU A 145 -8.31 -17.14 -12.22
N ALA A 146 -7.95 -17.93 -13.23
CA ALA A 146 -7.07 -19.07 -13.04
C ALA A 146 -5.67 -18.61 -12.61
N LEU A 147 -5.14 -17.56 -13.24
CA LEU A 147 -3.85 -16.96 -12.87
C LEU A 147 -3.91 -16.43 -11.44
N TYR A 148 -4.98 -15.72 -11.08
CA TYR A 148 -5.22 -15.24 -9.71
C TYR A 148 -5.20 -16.40 -8.72
N TYR A 149 -6.01 -17.45 -8.91
CA TYR A 149 -6.08 -18.59 -8.00
C TYR A 149 -4.71 -19.22 -7.76
N ILE A 150 -4.03 -19.57 -8.85
CA ILE A 150 -2.74 -20.27 -8.79
C ILE A 150 -1.70 -19.41 -8.08
N MET A 151 -1.61 -18.12 -8.44
CA MET A 151 -0.63 -17.22 -7.87
C MET A 151 -0.94 -16.79 -6.46
N PHE A 152 -2.22 -16.66 -6.12
CA PHE A 152 -2.69 -16.38 -4.77
C PHE A 152 -2.26 -17.51 -3.84
N HIS A 153 -2.60 -18.76 -4.14
CA HIS A 153 -2.22 -19.89 -3.28
C HIS A 153 -0.70 -20.13 -3.24
N GLN A 154 0.02 -19.77 -4.30
CA GLN A 154 1.48 -19.83 -4.32
C GLN A 154 2.14 -18.72 -3.47
N THR A 155 1.55 -17.53 -3.44
CA THR A 155 2.16 -16.33 -2.83
C THR A 155 1.69 -16.12 -1.40
N PHE A 156 0.43 -16.44 -1.13
CA PHE A 156 -0.32 -16.16 0.09
C PHE A 156 -0.86 -17.46 0.68
N ASN A 157 0.04 -18.36 1.10
CA ASN A 157 -0.35 -19.53 1.87
C ASN A 157 -0.84 -19.16 3.28
N ASP A 158 -1.50 -20.08 3.97
CA ASP A 158 -2.11 -19.85 5.29
C ASP A 158 -1.13 -19.33 6.35
N LYS A 159 0.14 -19.75 6.29
CA LYS A 159 1.17 -19.28 7.22
C LYS A 159 1.50 -17.81 6.96
N LYS A 160 1.79 -17.45 5.70
CA LYS A 160 2.09 -16.07 5.31
C LYS A 160 0.92 -15.14 5.61
N LEU A 161 -0.31 -15.58 5.34
CA LEU A 161 -1.52 -14.78 5.61
C LEU A 161 -1.73 -14.53 7.10
N ARG A 162 -1.49 -15.55 7.95
CA ARG A 162 -1.48 -15.38 9.41
C ARG A 162 -0.42 -14.38 9.86
N ASN A 163 0.79 -14.48 9.32
CA ASN A 163 1.89 -13.57 9.63
C ASN A 163 1.60 -12.13 9.18
N ILE A 164 1.08 -11.93 7.96
CA ILE A 164 0.63 -10.62 7.47
C ILE A 164 -0.40 -10.05 8.43
N LYS A 165 -1.45 -10.82 8.75
CA LYS A 165 -2.51 -10.35 9.65
C LYS A 165 -1.96 -9.93 11.00
N LEU A 166 -1.07 -10.72 11.61
CA LEU A 166 -0.45 -10.41 12.90
C LEU A 166 0.40 -9.13 12.83
N LYS A 167 1.38 -9.07 11.91
CA LYS A 167 2.32 -7.94 11.80
C LYS A 167 1.59 -6.65 11.42
N VAL A 168 0.69 -6.70 10.44
CA VAL A 168 -0.03 -5.52 9.95
C VAL A 168 -1.05 -5.03 10.99
N THR A 169 -1.71 -5.91 11.75
CA THR A 169 -2.59 -5.47 12.84
C THR A 169 -1.80 -4.69 13.90
N ASN A 170 -0.63 -5.19 14.32
CA ASN A 170 0.24 -4.47 15.25
C ASN A 170 0.67 -3.10 14.67
N MET A 171 1.06 -3.05 13.39
CA MET A 171 1.36 -1.78 12.72
C MET A 171 0.18 -0.81 12.78
N ILE A 172 -1.03 -1.25 12.43
CA ILE A 172 -2.25 -0.44 12.50
C ILE A 172 -2.46 0.09 13.92
N ASP A 173 -2.33 -0.75 14.94
CA ASP A 173 -2.52 -0.34 16.34
C ASP A 173 -1.48 0.70 16.78
N ASN A 174 -0.21 0.50 16.43
CA ASN A 174 0.87 1.46 16.71
C ASN A 174 0.67 2.80 16.00
N ILE A 175 0.17 2.78 14.76
CA ILE A 175 -0.12 3.99 13.98
C ILE A 175 -1.36 4.71 14.52
N LYS A 176 -2.45 3.99 14.83
CA LYS A 176 -3.65 4.56 15.47
C LYS A 176 -3.31 5.17 16.84
N TYR A 177 -2.50 4.50 17.64
CA TYR A 177 -2.00 5.04 18.91
C TYR A 177 -1.24 6.35 18.69
N SER A 178 -0.33 6.36 17.73
CA SER A 178 0.48 7.54 17.41
C SER A 178 -0.39 8.68 16.90
N PHE A 179 -1.31 8.42 15.97
CA PHE A 179 -2.24 9.41 15.45
C PHE A 179 -3.15 10.00 16.55
N LYS A 180 -3.62 9.16 17.48
CA LYS A 180 -4.36 9.60 18.67
C LYS A 180 -3.54 10.58 19.52
N LYS A 181 -2.24 10.29 19.72
CA LYS A 181 -1.31 11.19 20.42
C LYS A 181 -1.14 12.51 19.67
N LEU A 182 -1.01 12.48 18.34
CA LEU A 182 -0.92 13.69 17.51
C LEU A 182 -2.14 14.60 17.69
N ILE A 183 -3.36 14.04 17.71
CA ILE A 183 -4.59 14.78 17.97
C ILE A 183 -4.61 15.33 19.40
N ASN A 184 -4.25 14.51 20.39
CA ASN A 184 -4.33 14.88 21.80
C ASN A 184 -3.46 16.10 22.15
N GLU A 185 -2.28 16.19 21.54
CA GLU A 185 -1.32 17.29 21.74
C GLU A 185 -1.70 18.60 21.03
N LYS A 186 -2.79 18.63 20.26
CA LYS A 186 -3.25 19.87 19.63
C LYS A 186 -3.98 20.74 20.65
N GLU A 187 -3.35 21.85 21.02
CA GLU A 187 -3.92 22.84 21.93
C GLU A 187 -5.12 23.57 21.33
N TRP A 188 -5.13 23.73 20.00
CA TRP A 188 -6.23 24.37 19.27
C TRP A 188 -7.47 23.50 19.11
N ILE A 189 -7.43 22.22 19.52
CA ILE A 189 -8.58 21.31 19.49
C ILE A 189 -9.08 21.10 20.92
N ASP A 190 -10.35 21.38 21.17
CA ASP A 190 -10.97 21.28 22.47
C ASP A 190 -11.20 19.80 22.90
N LYS A 191 -11.64 19.61 24.15
CA LYS A 191 -11.89 18.26 24.70
C LYS A 191 -13.05 17.53 24.00
N LYS A 192 -14.07 18.26 23.55
CA LYS A 192 -15.28 17.71 22.92
C LYS A 192 -14.94 17.22 21.50
N THR A 193 -14.27 18.04 20.71
CA THR A 193 -13.78 17.73 19.37
C THR A 193 -12.78 16.57 19.41
N LYS A 194 -11.85 16.55 20.39
CA LYS A 194 -10.96 15.39 20.64
C LYS A 194 -11.74 14.11 20.95
N HIS A 195 -12.82 14.18 21.75
CA HIS A 195 -13.64 13.01 22.05
C HIS A 195 -14.25 12.40 20.78
N TYR A 196 -14.82 13.21 19.89
CA TYR A 196 -15.35 12.74 18.61
C TYR A 196 -14.27 12.18 17.69
N ALA A 197 -13.13 12.86 17.59
CA ALA A 197 -11.99 12.39 16.81
C ALA A 197 -11.51 11.01 17.29
N PHE A 198 -11.40 10.80 18.60
CA PHE A 198 -11.00 9.53 19.18
C PHE A 198 -12.06 8.45 18.96
N LYS A 199 -13.35 8.78 19.08
CA LYS A 199 -14.43 7.84 18.78
C LYS A 199 -14.32 7.35 17.33
N LYS A 200 -14.18 8.28 16.38
CA LYS A 200 -14.00 7.96 14.96
C LYS A 200 -12.77 7.09 14.71
N LEU A 201 -11.61 7.50 15.24
CA LEU A 201 -10.36 6.77 15.08
C LEU A 201 -10.46 5.36 15.65
N ASN A 202 -10.98 5.20 16.86
CA ASN A 202 -11.10 3.89 17.50
C ASN A 202 -12.03 2.97 16.70
N SER A 203 -13.15 3.48 16.20
CA SER A 203 -14.12 2.74 15.38
C SER A 203 -13.65 2.46 13.95
N MET A 204 -12.56 3.08 13.49
CA MET A 204 -12.02 2.86 12.15
C MET A 204 -11.56 1.41 11.99
N ARG A 205 -12.13 0.72 11.00
CA ARG A 205 -11.87 -0.70 10.72
C ARG A 205 -10.88 -0.85 9.57
N SER A 206 -10.01 -1.86 9.66
CA SER A 206 -9.18 -2.29 8.54
C SER A 206 -9.71 -3.62 8.00
N LEU A 207 -10.15 -3.61 6.74
CA LEU A 207 -10.55 -4.82 6.04
C LEU A 207 -9.34 -5.39 5.32
N PHE A 208 -8.76 -6.42 5.93
CA PHE A 208 -8.00 -7.40 5.16
C PHE A 208 -9.00 -8.12 4.26
N TYR A 209 -8.71 -8.22 2.97
CA TYR A 209 -9.57 -8.95 2.04
C TYR A 209 -9.88 -10.33 2.64
N ASP A 210 -11.17 -10.59 2.92
CA ASP A 210 -11.61 -11.88 3.46
C ASP A 210 -11.49 -12.89 2.33
N MET A 211 -10.42 -13.67 2.38
CA MET A 211 -10.06 -14.69 1.37
C MET A 211 -10.95 -15.91 1.51
N LYS A 212 -12.27 -15.71 1.48
CA LYS A 212 -13.21 -16.82 1.52
C LYS A 212 -13.20 -17.57 0.18
N ASN A 213 -12.86 -18.85 0.27
CA ASN A 213 -13.21 -19.95 -0.62
C ASN A 213 -13.28 -19.59 -2.11
N TYR A 214 -12.16 -19.21 -2.73
CA TYR A 214 -12.00 -19.50 -4.15
C TYR A 214 -11.25 -20.82 -4.22
N THR A 215 -11.96 -21.92 -4.35
CA THR A 215 -11.39 -23.27 -4.36
C THR A 215 -10.90 -23.66 -5.74
N LEU A 216 -10.01 -24.65 -5.82
CA LEU A 216 -9.60 -25.24 -7.10
C LEU A 216 -10.83 -25.70 -7.89
N LYS A 217 -11.82 -26.28 -7.22
CA LYS A 217 -13.04 -26.77 -7.86
C LYS A 217 -13.85 -25.65 -8.50
N GLU A 218 -14.07 -24.54 -7.79
CA GLU A 218 -14.81 -23.39 -8.34
C GLU A 218 -14.09 -22.77 -9.53
N MET A 219 -12.77 -22.68 -9.46
CA MET A 219 -11.94 -22.24 -10.57
C MET A 219 -12.05 -23.20 -11.76
N GLU A 220 -11.91 -24.51 -11.57
CA GLU A 220 -12.05 -25.50 -12.65
C GLU A 220 -13.46 -25.48 -13.28
N THR A 221 -14.52 -25.38 -12.47
CA THR A 221 -15.90 -25.24 -12.95
C THR A 221 -16.10 -23.95 -13.73
N LEU A 222 -15.40 -22.86 -13.40
CA LEU A 222 -15.47 -21.63 -14.19
C LEU A 222 -15.01 -21.84 -15.63
N TYR A 223 -14.00 -22.70 -15.83
CA TYR A 223 -13.34 -22.95 -17.12
C TYR A 223 -13.72 -24.28 -17.79
N GLU A 224 -14.67 -25.04 -17.26
CA GLU A 224 -14.95 -26.42 -17.69
C GLU A 224 -15.34 -26.58 -19.16
N HIS A 225 -15.91 -25.53 -19.75
CA HIS A 225 -16.32 -25.49 -21.16
C HIS A 225 -15.21 -25.02 -22.11
N LEU A 226 -14.08 -24.52 -21.59
CA LEU A 226 -12.93 -24.17 -22.40
C LEU A 226 -12.06 -25.41 -22.62
N LYS A 227 -12.18 -26.00 -23.80
CA LYS A 227 -11.40 -27.19 -24.18
C LYS A 227 -10.75 -26.98 -25.53
N PHE A 228 -9.44 -27.21 -25.56
CA PHE A 228 -8.66 -27.39 -26.76
C PHE A 228 -8.32 -28.87 -26.94
N THR A 229 -8.31 -29.33 -28.19
CA THR A 229 -7.82 -30.63 -28.61
C THR A 229 -6.42 -30.47 -29.20
N ASN A 230 -5.65 -31.56 -29.21
CA ASN A 230 -4.30 -31.58 -29.79
C ASN A 230 -4.29 -31.31 -31.32
N GLU A 231 -5.45 -31.29 -31.95
CA GLU A 231 -5.65 -31.02 -33.37
C GLU A 231 -5.91 -29.53 -33.66
N ASN A 232 -6.24 -28.73 -32.63
CA ASN A 232 -6.55 -27.32 -32.87
C ASN A 232 -5.32 -26.54 -33.34
N THR A 233 -5.51 -25.77 -34.42
CA THR A 233 -4.61 -24.70 -34.83
C THR A 233 -4.68 -23.53 -33.84
N PHE A 234 -3.69 -22.62 -33.90
CA PHE A 234 -3.69 -21.42 -33.07
C PHE A 234 -4.94 -20.54 -33.31
N GLU A 235 -5.38 -20.37 -34.57
CA GLU A 235 -6.55 -19.55 -34.90
C GLU A 235 -7.86 -20.18 -34.40
N GLU A 236 -7.99 -21.50 -34.45
CA GLU A 236 -9.14 -22.21 -33.88
C GLU A 236 -9.18 -22.08 -32.35
N ALA A 237 -8.05 -22.26 -31.68
CA ALA A 237 -7.96 -22.08 -30.23
C ALA A 237 -8.28 -20.64 -29.81
N LYS A 238 -7.78 -19.65 -30.56
CA LYS A 238 -8.09 -18.22 -30.37
C LYS A 238 -9.57 -17.91 -30.59
N LYS A 239 -10.20 -18.50 -31.61
CA LYS A 239 -11.65 -18.39 -31.85
C LYS A 239 -12.45 -19.00 -30.71
N SER A 240 -12.06 -20.18 -30.22
CA SER A 240 -12.68 -20.85 -29.08
C SER A 240 -12.59 -19.99 -27.81
N LEU A 241 -11.43 -19.40 -27.53
CA LEU A 241 -11.26 -18.45 -26.43
C LEU A 241 -12.18 -17.23 -26.55
N LYS A 242 -12.29 -16.63 -27.74
CA LYS A 242 -13.17 -15.49 -27.97
C LYS A 242 -14.63 -15.84 -27.70
N THR A 243 -15.08 -17.02 -28.15
CA THR A 243 -16.43 -17.51 -27.87
C THR A 243 -16.64 -17.73 -26.37
N PHE A 244 -15.69 -18.35 -25.70
CA PHE A 244 -15.74 -18.59 -24.26
C PHE A 244 -15.72 -17.26 -23.47
N ASP A 245 -14.99 -16.25 -23.93
CA ASP A 245 -14.91 -14.93 -23.28
C ASP A 245 -16.26 -14.22 -23.23
N ILE A 246 -17.01 -14.29 -24.33
CA ILE A 246 -18.36 -13.72 -24.43
C ILE A 246 -19.29 -14.40 -23.42
N LEU A 247 -19.22 -15.73 -23.29
CA LEU A 247 -20.02 -16.50 -22.34
C LEU A 247 -19.64 -16.17 -20.89
N LEU A 248 -18.34 -16.13 -20.62
CA LEU A 248 -17.80 -15.82 -19.29
C LEU A 248 -18.15 -14.39 -18.86
N THR A 249 -18.01 -13.41 -19.76
CA THR A 249 -18.34 -12.00 -19.48
C THR A 249 -19.81 -11.83 -19.14
N LYS A 250 -20.72 -12.51 -19.87
CA LYS A 250 -22.16 -12.51 -19.53
C LYS A 250 -22.41 -13.08 -18.12
N LYS A 251 -21.74 -14.20 -17.77
CA LYS A 251 -21.83 -14.81 -16.44
C LYS A 251 -21.29 -13.89 -15.34
N LYS A 252 -20.15 -13.23 -15.55
CA LYS A 252 -19.54 -12.31 -14.58
C LYS A 252 -20.37 -11.04 -14.35
N LYS A 253 -20.95 -10.47 -15.40
CA LYS A 253 -21.83 -9.29 -15.31
C LYS A 253 -23.06 -9.59 -14.45
N LEU A 254 -23.66 -10.77 -14.61
CA LEU A 254 -24.79 -11.21 -13.78
C LEU A 254 -24.41 -11.32 -12.28
N LEU A 255 -23.16 -11.67 -11.99
CA LEU A 255 -22.64 -11.84 -10.64
C LEU A 255 -21.97 -10.58 -10.06
N ASN A 256 -21.93 -9.47 -10.82
CA ASN A 256 -21.21 -8.23 -10.49
C ASN A 256 -19.76 -8.46 -10.00
N LYS A 257 -19.04 -9.40 -10.62
CA LYS A 257 -17.68 -9.76 -10.20
C LYS A 257 -16.61 -8.90 -10.89
N LEU A 258 -15.79 -8.22 -10.08
CA LEU A 258 -14.56 -7.55 -10.53
C LEU A 258 -13.51 -8.60 -10.98
N SER A 259 -12.56 -8.21 -11.83
CA SER A 259 -11.40 -9.04 -12.13
C SER A 259 -10.58 -9.29 -10.86
N LEU A 260 -10.34 -10.55 -10.49
CA LEU A 260 -9.61 -10.87 -9.28
C LEU A 260 -8.10 -10.57 -9.40
N ILE A 261 -7.54 -10.65 -10.61
CA ILE A 261 -6.10 -10.38 -10.79
C ILE A 261 -5.73 -8.94 -10.46
N SER A 262 -6.66 -7.99 -10.59
CA SER A 262 -6.41 -6.60 -10.23
C SER A 262 -6.21 -6.41 -8.72
N LEU A 263 -6.55 -7.39 -7.88
CA LEU A 263 -6.22 -7.37 -6.46
C LEU A 263 -4.71 -7.46 -6.21
N PHE A 264 -3.91 -7.93 -7.16
CA PHE A 264 -2.44 -7.85 -7.08
C PHE A 264 -1.89 -6.49 -7.51
N GLN A 265 -2.72 -5.59 -8.06
CA GLN A 265 -2.34 -4.20 -8.20
C GLN A 265 -2.36 -3.57 -6.80
N PRO A 266 -1.21 -3.10 -6.27
CA PRO A 266 -1.14 -2.52 -4.94
C PRO A 266 -2.03 -1.27 -4.88
N ASN A 267 -2.94 -1.25 -3.92
CA ASN A 267 -3.79 -0.10 -3.62
C ASN A 267 -4.34 -0.20 -2.20
N ALA A 268 -4.61 0.94 -1.58
CA ALA A 268 -5.38 1.07 -0.36
C ALA A 268 -6.40 2.21 -0.55
N VAL A 269 -7.55 2.10 0.11
CA VAL A 269 -8.61 3.12 0.03
C VAL A 269 -9.35 3.22 1.35
N TYR A 270 -9.43 4.44 1.88
CA TYR A 270 -10.33 4.82 2.95
C TYR A 270 -11.73 5.10 2.43
N LYS A 271 -12.71 4.34 2.92
CA LYS A 271 -14.13 4.46 2.58
C LYS A 271 -14.84 5.32 3.62
N LEU A 272 -15.03 6.60 3.30
CA LEU A 272 -15.63 7.61 4.18
C LEU A 272 -16.93 7.14 4.86
N THR A 273 -17.87 6.61 4.06
CA THR A 273 -19.21 6.21 4.52
C THR A 273 -19.23 4.92 5.34
N GLU A 274 -18.12 4.20 5.40
CA GLU A 274 -17.99 2.96 6.16
C GLU A 274 -17.01 3.09 7.36
N ASN A 275 -16.30 4.23 7.45
CA ASN A 275 -15.16 4.44 8.35
C ASN A 275 -14.19 3.24 8.31
N LYS A 276 -13.77 2.88 7.09
CA LYS A 276 -13.08 1.62 6.82
C LYS A 276 -11.96 1.78 5.79
N ILE A 277 -10.79 1.23 6.08
CA ILE A 277 -9.68 1.11 5.14
C ILE A 277 -9.75 -0.27 4.46
N SER A 278 -9.64 -0.31 3.14
CA SER A 278 -9.60 -1.55 2.35
C SER A 278 -8.25 -1.67 1.64
N TYR A 279 -7.66 -2.87 1.64
CA TYR A 279 -6.36 -3.12 1.03
C TYR A 279 -6.47 -4.16 -0.09
N ASN A 280 -5.83 -3.88 -1.23
CA ASN A 280 -5.56 -4.88 -2.25
C ASN A 280 -4.42 -5.80 -1.82
N LEU A 281 -4.41 -7.05 -2.31
CA LEU A 281 -3.39 -8.05 -1.96
C LEU A 281 -1.97 -7.63 -2.37
N GLY A 282 -1.83 -6.91 -3.47
CA GLY A 282 -0.54 -6.42 -3.97
C GLY A 282 0.23 -5.56 -2.97
N ILE A 283 -0.46 -4.94 -2.00
CA ILE A 283 0.16 -4.10 -0.98
C ILE A 283 0.88 -4.92 0.10
N PHE A 284 0.56 -6.21 0.23
CA PHE A 284 1.23 -7.15 1.13
C PHE A 284 2.44 -7.84 0.44
N MET A 285 3.01 -7.16 -0.55
CA MET A 285 4.18 -7.57 -1.31
C MET A 285 5.19 -6.42 -1.37
N LYS A 286 6.45 -6.77 -1.68
CA LYS A 286 7.54 -5.81 -1.84
C LYS A 286 7.22 -4.80 -2.95
N PRO A 287 7.65 -3.53 -2.81
CA PRO A 287 8.44 -2.99 -1.69
C PRO A 287 7.60 -2.54 -0.48
N TYR A 288 6.26 -2.58 -0.57
CA TYR A 288 5.37 -2.06 0.47
C TYR A 288 5.43 -2.85 1.78
N PHE A 289 5.35 -4.17 1.68
CA PHE A 289 5.43 -5.06 2.83
C PHE A 289 6.02 -6.40 2.45
N ASP A 290 6.86 -6.94 3.31
CA ASP A 290 7.18 -8.36 3.31
C ASP A 290 7.56 -8.82 4.71
N GLU A 291 7.18 -10.04 5.08
CA GLU A 291 7.51 -10.59 6.39
C GLU A 291 9.02 -10.76 6.63
N LYS A 292 9.83 -10.75 5.56
CA LYS A 292 11.30 -10.82 5.60
C LYS A 292 11.99 -9.46 5.49
N LEU A 293 11.24 -8.36 5.32
CA LEU A 293 11.80 -7.02 5.38
C LEU A 293 11.94 -6.59 6.85
N PRO A 294 12.98 -5.80 7.19
CA PRO A 294 13.04 -5.05 8.44
C PRO A 294 11.78 -4.21 8.64
N MET A 295 11.39 -3.99 9.89
CA MET A 295 10.24 -3.18 10.23
C MET A 295 10.43 -1.70 9.87
N SER A 296 11.66 -1.16 9.85
CA SER A 296 11.95 0.14 9.22
C SER A 296 11.39 0.25 7.80
N PHE A 297 11.61 -0.78 6.96
CA PHE A 297 11.07 -0.83 5.61
C PHE A 297 9.56 -1.07 5.59
N ASN A 298 9.03 -1.97 6.42
CA ASN A 298 7.58 -2.22 6.45
C ASN A 298 6.80 -1.00 6.96
N TYR A 299 7.31 -0.27 7.96
CA TYR A 299 6.71 0.96 8.46
C TYR A 299 6.89 2.14 7.48
N GLY A 300 8.03 2.25 6.80
CA GLY A 300 8.23 3.25 5.73
C GLY A 300 7.39 2.98 4.48
N GLY A 301 7.12 1.69 4.21
CA GLY A 301 6.27 1.20 3.13
C GLY A 301 4.79 1.21 3.51
N LEU A 302 4.26 0.04 3.86
CA LEU A 302 2.86 -0.17 4.23
C LEU A 302 2.44 0.65 5.45
N GLY A 303 3.33 0.90 6.42
CA GLY A 303 2.99 1.71 7.60
C GLY A 303 2.64 3.15 7.24
N TYR A 304 3.42 3.78 6.35
CA TYR A 304 3.08 5.08 5.79
C TYR A 304 1.72 5.06 5.11
N ILE A 305 1.43 4.05 4.28
CA ILE A 305 0.13 3.94 3.59
C ILE A 305 -1.01 3.79 4.60
N ILE A 306 -0.86 2.95 5.62
CA ILE A 306 -1.86 2.84 6.70
C ILE A 306 -2.08 4.20 7.36
N GLY A 307 -1.02 4.94 7.66
CA GLY A 307 -1.11 6.29 8.21
C GLY A 307 -1.82 7.27 7.27
N HIS A 308 -1.55 7.19 5.96
CA HIS A 308 -2.17 8.01 4.93
C HIS A 308 -3.68 7.77 4.88
N GLU A 309 -4.10 6.50 4.81
CA GLU A 309 -5.52 6.13 4.84
C GLU A 309 -6.23 6.47 6.16
N ILE A 310 -5.54 6.38 7.29
CA ILE A 310 -6.07 6.87 8.58
C ILE A 310 -6.29 8.38 8.51
N THR A 311 -5.37 9.11 7.89
CA THR A 311 -5.42 10.57 7.80
C THR A 311 -6.53 11.05 6.89
N HIS A 312 -6.91 10.29 5.84
CA HIS A 312 -8.15 10.55 5.08
C HIS A 312 -9.42 10.51 5.94
N GLY A 313 -9.38 9.89 7.12
CA GLY A 313 -10.45 10.03 8.12
C GLY A 313 -10.57 11.43 8.71
N PHE A 314 -9.57 12.30 8.51
CA PHE A 314 -9.40 13.58 9.19
C PHE A 314 -8.85 14.67 8.26
N ASP A 315 -8.85 14.47 6.95
CA ASP A 315 -8.54 15.52 5.98
C ASP A 315 -9.74 16.45 5.77
N ASP A 316 -9.69 17.33 4.78
CA ASP A 316 -10.71 18.33 4.49
C ASP A 316 -12.09 17.74 4.15
N ASP A 317 -12.15 16.54 3.56
CA ASP A 317 -13.42 15.85 3.29
C ASP A 317 -13.80 14.91 4.45
N GLY A 318 -12.88 14.02 4.83
CA GLY A 318 -13.12 13.00 5.84
C GLY A 318 -13.46 13.57 7.20
N SER A 319 -12.88 14.71 7.60
CA SER A 319 -13.23 15.39 8.84
C SER A 319 -14.71 15.79 8.95
N GLN A 320 -15.47 15.78 7.86
CA GLN A 320 -16.91 16.09 7.87
C GLN A 320 -17.79 14.90 8.26
N TYR A 321 -17.21 13.71 8.41
CA TYR A 321 -17.91 12.46 8.70
C TYR A 321 -17.62 11.95 10.12
N ASN A 322 -18.61 11.41 10.81
CA ASN A 322 -18.44 10.78 12.12
C ASN A 322 -17.98 9.32 12.03
N GLU A 323 -17.96 8.62 13.18
CA GLU A 323 -17.52 7.23 13.29
C GLU A 323 -18.38 6.22 12.52
N ASN A 324 -19.61 6.59 12.18
CA ASN A 324 -20.57 5.78 11.42
C ASN A 324 -20.60 6.16 9.94
N GLY A 325 -19.67 7.00 9.47
CA GLY A 325 -19.62 7.45 8.08
C GLY A 325 -20.78 8.36 7.67
N LYS A 326 -21.39 9.07 8.63
CA LYS A 326 -22.43 10.07 8.37
C LYS A 326 -21.87 11.48 8.50
N LYS A 327 -22.29 12.39 7.61
CA LYS A 327 -21.95 13.82 7.75
C LYS A 327 -22.43 14.33 9.11
N PHE A 328 -21.52 14.93 9.86
CA PHE A 328 -21.78 15.42 11.21
C PHE A 328 -20.76 16.51 11.52
N ASN A 329 -21.22 17.70 11.89
CA ASN A 329 -20.31 18.75 12.33
C ASN A 329 -19.95 18.54 13.80
N TRP A 330 -18.71 18.10 14.07
CA TRP A 330 -18.16 17.94 15.42
C TRP A 330 -17.13 19.02 15.77
N TRP A 331 -16.90 19.98 14.87
CA TRP A 331 -16.03 21.13 15.04
C TRP A 331 -16.80 22.31 15.64
N SER A 332 -16.13 23.09 16.49
CA SER A 332 -16.55 24.49 16.72
C SER A 332 -16.17 25.37 15.53
N ASP A 333 -16.80 26.55 15.42
CA ASP A 333 -16.52 27.50 14.33
C ASP A 333 -15.06 27.99 14.35
N GLU A 334 -14.49 28.19 15.54
CA GLU A 334 -13.09 28.60 15.72
C GLU A 334 -12.13 27.50 15.27
N GLU A 335 -12.36 26.25 15.69
CA GLU A 335 -11.51 25.13 15.27
C GLU A 335 -11.59 24.89 13.76
N LYS A 336 -12.79 25.05 13.17
CA LYS A 336 -12.99 24.93 11.73
C LYS A 336 -12.20 26.00 10.98
N LYS A 337 -12.19 27.24 11.48
CA LYS A 337 -11.40 28.34 10.92
C LYS A 337 -9.90 28.04 11.00
N ILE A 338 -9.40 27.59 12.15
CA ILE A 338 -7.98 27.21 12.32
C ILE A 338 -7.61 26.06 11.38
N PHE A 339 -8.47 25.06 11.22
CA PHE A 339 -8.24 23.96 10.29
C PHE A 339 -8.17 24.44 8.83
N GLN A 340 -9.06 25.36 8.44
CA GLN A 340 -9.04 25.98 7.12
C GLN A 340 -7.79 26.82 6.89
N GLU A 341 -7.37 27.63 7.86
CA GLU A 341 -6.13 28.41 7.79
C GLU A 341 -4.90 27.50 7.60
N LYS A 342 -4.81 26.40 8.36
CA LYS A 342 -3.73 25.42 8.19
C LYS A 342 -3.79 24.70 6.84
N SER A 343 -4.98 24.43 6.33
CA SER A 343 -5.18 23.83 5.01
C SER A 343 -4.75 24.79 3.89
N ASN A 344 -5.03 26.08 4.03
CA ASN A 344 -4.56 27.11 3.09
C ASN A 344 -3.03 27.19 3.05
N LEU A 345 -2.35 27.05 4.19
CA LEU A 345 -0.88 26.97 4.21
C LEU A 345 -0.36 25.77 3.40
N PHE A 346 -1.06 24.63 3.39
CA PHE A 346 -0.74 23.49 2.53
C PHE A 346 -0.91 23.84 1.05
N ILE A 347 -2.04 24.44 0.67
CA ILE A 347 -2.29 24.90 -0.71
C ILE A 347 -1.14 25.80 -1.18
N GLU A 348 -0.81 26.83 -0.40
CA GLU A 348 0.25 27.78 -0.72
C GLU A 348 1.64 27.13 -0.80
N GLN A 349 1.94 26.19 0.10
CA GLN A 349 3.21 25.48 0.08
C GLN A 349 3.35 24.64 -1.19
N TYR A 350 2.31 23.89 -1.56
CA TYR A 350 2.36 23.00 -2.71
C TYR A 350 2.36 23.79 -4.03
N ASN A 351 1.61 24.89 -4.14
CA ASN A 351 1.60 25.79 -5.30
C ASN A 351 2.98 26.32 -5.71
N LYS A 352 3.94 26.41 -4.78
CA LYS A 352 5.30 26.89 -5.05
C LYS A 352 6.17 25.88 -5.81
N ASN A 353 5.73 24.63 -5.91
CA ASN A 353 6.48 23.58 -6.57
C ASN A 353 6.19 23.55 -8.07
N VAL A 354 7.24 23.59 -8.89
CA VAL A 354 7.15 23.53 -10.36
C VAL A 354 7.61 22.15 -10.82
N GLU A 355 6.74 21.43 -11.51
CA GLU A 355 7.09 20.17 -12.15
C GLU A 355 7.91 20.47 -13.42
N LYS A 356 9.13 19.91 -13.50
CA LYS A 356 10.15 20.33 -14.47
C LYS A 356 9.84 19.90 -15.90
N VAL A 357 9.17 18.77 -16.11
CA VAL A 357 8.91 18.23 -17.45
C VAL A 357 7.81 19.02 -18.15
N SER A 358 6.75 19.34 -17.43
CA SER A 358 5.56 20.04 -17.91
C SER A 358 5.65 21.56 -17.74
N GLY A 359 6.47 22.04 -16.80
CA GLY A 359 6.63 23.46 -16.47
C GLY A 359 5.50 24.04 -15.62
N TYR A 360 4.48 23.25 -15.29
CA TYR A 360 3.34 23.71 -14.49
C TYR A 360 3.64 23.64 -12.99
N ASN A 361 3.03 24.58 -12.25
CA ASN A 361 2.97 24.53 -10.81
C ASN A 361 2.01 23.42 -10.35
N VAL A 362 2.33 22.76 -9.25
CA VAL A 362 1.39 21.84 -8.58
C VAL A 362 0.14 22.61 -8.18
N ASN A 363 -1.04 22.08 -8.46
CA ASN A 363 -2.30 22.65 -7.99
C ASN A 363 -2.55 22.20 -6.54
N GLY A 364 -2.16 23.05 -5.58
CA GLY A 364 -2.29 22.77 -4.15
C GLY A 364 -3.73 22.64 -3.67
N THR A 365 -4.70 23.23 -4.38
CA THR A 365 -6.13 23.07 -4.09
C THR A 365 -6.63 21.70 -4.54
N LEU A 366 -6.30 21.28 -5.77
CA LEU A 366 -6.64 19.95 -6.30
C LEU A 366 -6.03 18.84 -5.43
N THR A 367 -4.81 19.07 -4.95
CA THR A 367 -4.02 18.04 -4.25
C THR A 367 -4.13 18.08 -2.73
N LEU A 368 -4.99 18.94 -2.18
CA LEU A 368 -5.03 19.24 -0.74
C LEU A 368 -5.23 18.00 0.14
N SER A 369 -6.30 17.22 -0.11
CA SER A 369 -6.64 16.03 0.69
C SER A 369 -5.46 15.05 0.74
N GLU A 370 -4.88 14.73 -0.42
CA GLU A 370 -3.72 13.83 -0.54
C GLU A 370 -2.47 14.39 0.15
N ASN A 371 -2.23 15.70 0.05
CA ASN A 371 -1.09 16.35 0.71
C ASN A 371 -1.24 16.31 2.25
N ILE A 372 -2.45 16.52 2.77
CA ILE A 372 -2.75 16.37 4.20
C ILE A 372 -2.52 14.92 4.62
N ALA A 373 -3.01 13.96 3.83
CA ALA A 373 -2.87 12.54 4.09
C ALA A 373 -1.41 12.08 4.10
N ASP A 374 -0.59 12.55 3.16
CA ASP A 374 0.84 12.29 3.12
C ASP A 374 1.57 12.76 4.38
N ASN A 375 1.31 14.01 4.77
CA ASN A 375 2.01 14.65 5.88
C ASN A 375 1.58 14.07 7.24
N GLY A 376 0.29 13.78 7.42
CA GLY A 376 -0.20 13.12 8.63
C GLY A 376 0.23 11.65 8.68
N GLY A 377 0.16 10.96 7.54
CA GLY A 377 0.44 9.54 7.42
C GLY A 377 1.89 9.18 7.72
N ILE A 378 2.85 9.87 7.10
CA ILE A 378 4.27 9.59 7.34
C ILE A 378 4.66 9.84 8.79
N ASN A 379 4.05 10.86 9.41
CA ASN A 379 4.33 11.25 10.77
C ASN A 379 3.77 10.25 11.79
N ALA A 380 2.52 9.80 11.58
CA ALA A 380 1.91 8.76 12.40
C ALA A 380 2.64 7.42 12.24
N ALA A 381 3.07 7.09 11.02
CA ALA A 381 3.87 5.90 10.73
C ALA A 381 5.23 5.92 11.41
N PHE A 382 5.97 7.04 11.33
CA PHE A 382 7.27 7.18 11.99
C PHE A 382 7.16 7.07 13.51
N ASN A 383 6.18 7.75 14.13
CA ASN A 383 5.95 7.63 15.57
C ASN A 383 5.49 6.21 15.97
N GLY A 384 4.69 5.55 15.12
CA GLY A 384 4.31 4.15 15.31
C GLY A 384 5.52 3.22 15.24
N TYR A 385 6.45 3.51 14.33
CA TYR A 385 7.71 2.79 14.23
C TYR A 385 8.63 3.01 15.45
N LYS A 386 8.73 4.25 15.93
CA LYS A 386 9.44 4.56 17.19
C LYS A 386 8.84 3.82 18.38
N LYS A 387 7.51 3.72 18.45
CA LYS A 387 6.82 2.90 19.46
C LYS A 387 7.21 1.43 19.34
N TYR A 388 7.22 0.88 18.13
CA TYR A 388 7.68 -0.49 17.88
C TYR A 388 9.13 -0.72 18.33
N LEU A 389 10.07 0.18 17.99
CA LEU A 389 11.46 0.07 18.44
C LEU A 389 11.59 0.10 19.96
N ASN A 390 10.82 0.96 20.63
CA ASN A 390 10.80 1.02 22.09
C ASN A 390 10.28 -0.29 22.71
N GLU A 391 9.27 -0.92 22.12
CA GLU A 391 8.76 -2.23 22.56
C GLU A 391 9.74 -3.37 22.28
N LEU A 392 10.47 -3.28 21.17
CA LEU A 392 11.53 -4.21 20.83
C LEU A 392 12.70 -4.12 21.83
N GLY A 393 12.94 -2.94 22.40
CA GLY A 393 13.98 -2.68 23.39
C GLY A 393 15.40 -2.66 22.83
N ARG A 394 15.56 -2.64 21.50
CA ARG A 394 16.83 -2.57 20.77
C ARG A 394 16.60 -2.05 19.35
N ASP A 395 17.69 -1.66 18.70
CA ASP A 395 17.71 -1.39 17.26
C ASP A 395 17.54 -2.69 16.45
N GLU A 396 17.03 -2.53 15.23
CA GLU A 396 16.95 -3.61 14.25
C GLU A 396 18.32 -3.93 13.65
N GLN A 397 18.43 -5.12 13.05
CA GLN A 397 19.65 -5.58 12.39
C GLN A 397 20.10 -4.58 11.30
N LYS A 398 21.40 -4.33 11.25
CA LYS A 398 22.01 -3.48 10.23
C LYS A 398 21.95 -4.15 8.86
N ILE A 399 21.83 -3.33 7.82
CA ILE A 399 21.77 -3.82 6.44
C ILE A 399 23.21 -3.94 5.90
N PRO A 400 23.62 -5.11 5.38
CA PRO A 400 24.94 -5.30 4.79
C PRO A 400 25.29 -4.27 3.72
N GLY A 401 26.45 -3.61 3.83
CA GLY A 401 26.90 -2.56 2.92
C GLY A 401 26.22 -1.19 3.13
N TYR A 402 25.30 -1.10 4.08
CA TYR A 402 24.52 0.10 4.42
C TYR A 402 24.46 0.32 5.93
N GLU A 403 25.45 -0.19 6.68
CA GLU A 403 25.50 -0.17 8.15
C GLU A 403 25.56 1.25 8.73
N LYS A 404 26.04 2.21 7.93
CA LYS A 404 26.08 3.64 8.27
C LYS A 404 24.69 4.26 8.46
N TYR A 405 23.65 3.68 7.86
CA TYR A 405 22.30 4.19 8.01
C TYR A 405 21.65 3.66 9.30
N SER A 406 21.02 4.57 10.04
CA SER A 406 20.17 4.22 11.18
C SER A 406 18.86 3.60 10.70
N ASN A 407 18.15 2.87 11.57
CA ASN A 407 16.86 2.32 11.16
C ASN A 407 15.82 3.42 10.87
N GLU A 408 15.94 4.60 11.49
CA GLU A 408 15.12 5.77 11.18
C GLU A 408 15.42 6.36 9.80
N GLN A 409 16.70 6.43 9.41
CA GLN A 409 17.07 6.84 8.04
C GLN A 409 16.54 5.85 7.02
N LEU A 410 16.65 4.54 7.29
CA LEU A 410 16.11 3.48 6.43
C LEU A 410 14.58 3.56 6.29
N PHE A 411 13.84 3.97 7.33
CA PHE A 411 12.41 4.22 7.23
C PHE A 411 12.08 5.30 6.18
N PHE A 412 12.80 6.43 6.20
CA PHE A 412 12.55 7.52 5.23
C PHE A 412 13.01 7.16 3.81
N ILE A 413 14.09 6.39 3.69
CA ILE A 413 14.54 5.84 2.41
C ILE A 413 13.45 4.91 1.84
N ALA A 414 12.96 3.96 2.63
CA ALA A 414 11.91 3.02 2.20
C ALA A 414 10.62 3.72 1.77
N TYR A 415 10.20 4.75 2.51
CA TYR A 415 9.09 5.61 2.13
C TYR A 415 9.31 6.28 0.76
N SER A 416 10.47 6.92 0.58
CA SER A 416 10.75 7.70 -0.62
C SER A 416 10.89 6.82 -1.86
N GLN A 417 11.39 5.59 -1.67
CA GLN A 417 11.49 4.60 -2.73
C GLN A 417 10.14 4.21 -3.34
N LEU A 418 9.03 4.34 -2.60
CA LEU A 418 7.69 4.12 -3.15
C LEU A 418 7.37 5.06 -4.33
N TYR A 419 8.03 6.22 -4.36
CA TYR A 419 7.78 7.30 -5.31
C TYR A 419 8.85 7.42 -6.39
N CYS A 420 9.81 6.50 -6.46
CA CYS A 420 10.75 6.47 -7.59
C CYS A 420 9.95 6.22 -8.88
N SER A 421 9.89 7.23 -9.74
CA SER A 421 9.06 7.22 -10.95
C SER A 421 9.59 8.16 -12.02
N SER A 422 9.19 7.90 -13.25
CA SER A 422 9.47 8.73 -14.41
C SER A 422 8.33 8.59 -15.39
N PHE A 423 7.79 9.72 -15.85
CA PHE A 423 6.62 9.76 -16.74
C PHE A 423 6.97 10.51 -18.02
N THR A 424 6.30 10.12 -19.11
CA THR A 424 6.38 10.84 -20.37
C THR A 424 5.78 12.24 -20.23
N PHE A 425 6.16 13.19 -21.10
CA PHE A 425 5.59 14.54 -21.07
C PHE A 425 4.05 14.54 -21.10
N VAL A 426 3.45 13.71 -21.96
CA VAL A 426 1.99 13.61 -22.10
C VAL A 426 1.34 13.15 -20.79
N SER A 427 1.88 12.09 -20.18
CA SER A 427 1.38 11.58 -18.91
C SER A 427 1.59 12.58 -17.77
N THR A 428 2.76 13.21 -17.69
CA THR A 428 3.02 14.24 -16.68
C THR A 428 2.04 15.40 -16.81
N HIS A 429 1.80 15.91 -18.02
CA HIS A 429 0.82 16.96 -18.25
C HIS A 429 -0.59 16.53 -17.83
N TYR A 430 -1.01 15.30 -18.16
CA TYR A 430 -2.29 14.76 -17.75
C TYR A 430 -2.44 14.69 -16.23
N LEU A 431 -1.42 14.14 -15.53
CA LEU A 431 -1.42 13.99 -14.08
C LEU A 431 -1.49 15.36 -13.39
N MET A 432 -0.72 16.35 -13.87
CA MET A 432 -0.73 17.71 -13.31
C MET A 432 -2.11 18.40 -13.36
N MET A 433 -2.96 18.04 -14.33
CA MET A 433 -4.27 18.65 -14.51
C MET A 433 -5.41 17.87 -13.85
N ASN A 434 -5.26 16.56 -13.64
CA ASN A 434 -6.38 15.67 -13.31
C ASN A 434 -6.15 14.78 -12.08
N ASP A 435 -4.90 14.50 -11.70
CA ASP A 435 -4.61 13.63 -10.57
C ASP A 435 -4.76 14.42 -9.25
N PRO A 436 -5.59 13.97 -8.29
CA PRO A 436 -5.64 14.59 -6.96
C PRO A 436 -4.34 14.38 -6.18
N HIS A 437 -3.43 13.53 -6.63
CA HIS A 437 -2.13 13.38 -5.98
C HIS A 437 -1.12 14.39 -6.53
N SER A 438 -0.32 14.98 -5.64
CA SER A 438 0.88 15.71 -6.04
C SER A 438 1.82 14.79 -6.84
N PRO A 439 2.65 15.33 -7.75
CA PRO A 439 3.69 14.55 -8.42
C PRO A 439 4.57 13.83 -7.40
N ASP A 440 4.93 12.58 -7.70
CA ASP A 440 5.64 11.66 -6.80
C ASP A 440 6.87 12.31 -6.13
N ARG A 441 7.63 13.12 -6.89
CA ARG A 441 8.76 13.89 -6.37
C ARG A 441 8.38 14.84 -5.23
N PHE A 442 7.27 15.56 -5.34
CA PHE A 442 6.81 16.51 -4.32
C PHE A 442 6.07 15.83 -3.17
N ARG A 443 5.49 14.64 -3.42
CA ARG A 443 5.04 13.76 -2.32
C ARG A 443 6.20 13.39 -1.41
N VAL A 444 7.42 13.23 -1.93
CA VAL A 444 8.62 13.06 -1.08
C VAL A 444 9.13 14.38 -0.53
N LEU A 445 9.52 15.32 -1.40
CA LEU A 445 10.28 16.50 -0.99
C LEU A 445 9.51 17.42 -0.05
N THR A 446 8.28 17.78 -0.41
CA THR A 446 7.47 18.73 0.37
C THR A 446 7.02 18.10 1.69
N THR A 447 6.59 16.83 1.64
CA THR A 447 6.16 16.09 2.83
C THR A 447 7.28 15.91 3.84
N LEU A 448 8.47 15.45 3.41
CA LEU A 448 9.62 15.26 4.32
C LEU A 448 10.20 16.60 4.79
N GLY A 449 10.13 17.65 3.97
CA GLY A 449 10.46 19.02 4.37
C GLY A 449 9.66 19.50 5.59
N ASN A 450 8.43 19.03 5.76
CA ASN A 450 7.58 19.33 6.92
C ASN A 450 7.87 18.45 8.16
N GLN A 451 8.62 17.36 8.01
CA GLN A 451 8.94 16.45 9.11
C GLN A 451 10.19 16.92 9.85
N LYS A 452 10.08 17.09 11.18
CA LYS A 452 11.25 17.40 12.02
C LYS A 452 12.07 16.13 12.23
N SER A 453 11.39 15.01 12.47
CA SER A 453 12.00 13.68 12.57
C SER A 453 12.90 13.33 11.40
N PHE A 454 12.50 13.68 10.17
CA PHE A 454 13.35 13.54 8.99
C PHE A 454 14.62 14.38 9.09
N SER A 455 14.47 15.69 9.34
CA SER A 455 15.61 16.59 9.45
C SER A 455 16.54 16.21 10.60
N ASP A 456 16.02 15.68 11.70
CA ASP A 456 16.82 15.17 12.82
C ASP A 456 17.59 13.90 12.43
N ALA A 457 16.92 12.93 11.77
CA ALA A 457 17.52 11.66 11.36
C ALA A 457 18.67 11.83 10.35
N PHE A 458 18.58 12.83 9.46
CA PHE A 458 19.63 13.16 8.49
C PHE A 458 20.50 14.37 8.91
N GLN A 459 20.30 14.90 10.11
CA GLN A 459 21.06 16.03 10.67
C GLN A 459 21.07 17.26 9.74
N CYS A 460 19.96 17.53 9.07
CA CYS A 460 19.83 18.65 8.14
C CYS A 460 19.82 20.00 8.88
N LYS A 461 20.72 20.90 8.49
CA LYS A 461 20.78 22.26 9.05
C LYS A 461 19.50 23.04 8.71
N VAL A 462 19.00 23.81 9.66
CA VAL A 462 17.84 24.70 9.45
C VAL A 462 18.13 25.65 8.29
N GLY A 463 17.21 25.72 7.33
CA GLY A 463 17.34 26.48 6.10
C GLY A 463 17.87 25.69 4.90
N SER A 464 18.29 24.42 5.07
CA SER A 464 18.52 23.55 3.92
C SER A 464 17.20 23.29 3.17
N LYS A 465 17.28 22.87 1.91
CA LYS A 465 16.08 22.58 1.09
C LYS A 465 15.14 21.59 1.76
N MET A 466 15.69 20.58 2.43
CA MET A 466 14.92 19.56 3.16
C MET A 466 14.72 19.86 4.66
N ASN A 467 15.15 21.03 5.15
CA ASN A 467 14.82 21.52 6.48
C ASN A 467 14.46 23.02 6.47
N PRO A 468 13.35 23.39 5.81
CA PRO A 468 12.89 24.77 5.78
C PRO A 468 12.59 25.29 7.20
N LYS A 469 12.85 26.58 7.42
CA LYS A 469 12.59 27.26 8.70
C LYS A 469 11.12 27.16 9.12
N TYR A 470 10.21 27.26 8.16
CA TYR A 470 8.77 27.16 8.36
C TYR A 470 8.28 25.83 7.80
N LYS A 471 7.71 24.99 8.67
CA LYS A 471 7.14 23.69 8.32
C LYS A 471 5.62 23.77 8.44
N VAL A 472 4.89 23.38 7.40
CA VAL A 472 3.43 23.38 7.39
C VAL A 472 2.92 22.07 7.97
N VAL A 473 1.99 22.16 8.93
CA VAL A 473 1.61 21.00 9.74
C VAL A 473 0.16 21.13 10.24
N ILE A 474 -0.65 20.11 9.97
CA ILE A 474 -1.94 19.88 10.64
C ILE A 474 -1.76 18.80 11.70
N TRP A 475 -1.42 17.56 11.31
CA TRP A 475 -1.30 16.39 12.20
C TRP A 475 0.16 16.07 12.59
N LYS A 476 0.67 16.66 13.68
CA LYS A 476 2.02 16.41 14.27
C LYS A 476 2.07 16.70 15.76
N THR A 477 3.03 16.13 16.46
CA THR A 477 3.28 16.42 17.88
C THR A 477 3.64 17.88 18.09
N GLY A 478 3.18 18.44 19.21
CA GLY A 478 3.49 19.81 19.62
C GLY A 478 4.77 19.83 20.47
N LYS A 479 5.93 19.90 19.81
CA LYS A 479 7.23 20.42 20.28
C LYS A 479 8.31 20.13 19.23
#